data_AF-X1NU44-F1
#
_entry.id   AF-X1NU44-F1
#
_cell.length_a   1.000
_cell.length_b   1.000
_cell.length_c   1.000
_cell.angle_alpha   90.00
_cell.angle_beta   90.00
_cell.angle_gamma   90.00
#
_symmetry.space_group_name_H-M   'P 1'
#
loop_
_entity.id
_entity.type
_entity.pdbx_description
1 polymer ?
#
loop_
_entity_poly.entity_id
_entity_poly.type
_entity_poly.pdbx_seq_one_letter_code
_entity_poly.pdbx_strand_id
1 'polypeptide(L)'
;MIYLKKIGTFKVKAGLAEMLKGGVIMDIVSVEQAKIAEEAGAVAVMTLERVPADIRKAGGVARMADPQLIKDVMNAVTIPVMAKVRIGHFAEAQILEAFPQLFSFYYQS
;
A
#
# COMPACT_ATOMS: atom_id res chain seq x y z
N MET A 1 7.23 22.34 20.66
CA MET A 1 6.95 20.95 21.10
C MET A 1 5.93 20.35 20.15
N ILE A 2 6.38 19.77 19.03
CA ILE A 2 5.47 19.19 18.02
C ILE A 2 5.15 17.77 18.51
N TYR A 3 3.90 17.52 18.86
CA TYR A 3 3.42 16.20 19.31
C TYR A 3 3.51 15.20 18.14
N LEU A 4 4.56 14.38 18.10
CA LEU A 4 4.56 13.15 17.32
C LEU A 4 3.60 12.16 17.99
N LYS A 5 2.35 12.14 17.51
CA LYS A 5 1.33 11.16 17.94
C LYS A 5 1.84 9.76 17.59
N LYS A 6 2.29 8.99 18.59
CA LYS A 6 2.67 7.58 18.40
C LYS A 6 1.42 6.77 18.07
N ILE A 7 1.18 6.48 16.79
CA ILE A 7 0.09 5.61 16.32
C ILE A 7 0.56 4.15 16.40
N GLY A 8 0.03 3.40 17.36
CA GLY A 8 0.31 1.98 17.57
C GLY A 8 1.70 1.68 18.15
N THR A 9 1.77 0.76 19.11
CA THR A 9 3.06 0.24 19.60
C THR A 9 3.66 -0.72 18.57
N PHE A 10 4.97 -0.99 18.65
CA PHE A 10 5.61 -1.98 17.78
C PHE A 10 4.88 -3.33 17.81
N LYS A 11 4.39 -3.75 18.99
CA LYS A 11 3.61 -4.98 19.16
C LYS A 11 2.33 -4.99 18.31
N VAL A 12 1.63 -3.86 18.20
CA VAL A 12 0.43 -3.74 17.38
C VAL A 12 0.78 -3.83 15.89
N LYS A 13 1.85 -3.16 15.45
CA LYS A 13 2.30 -3.19 14.05
C LYS A 13 2.76 -4.60 13.64
N ALA A 14 3.54 -5.25 14.49
CA ALA A 14 3.96 -6.63 14.29
C ALA A 14 2.76 -7.58 14.25
N GLY A 15 1.83 -7.46 15.21
CA GLY A 15 0.62 -8.29 15.26
C GLY A 15 -0.23 -8.18 13.99
N LEU A 16 -0.33 -6.98 13.40
CA LEU A 16 -1.08 -6.83 12.15
C LEU A 16 -0.37 -7.47 10.95
N ALA A 17 0.97 -7.38 10.88
CA ALA A 17 1.73 -8.12 9.86
C ALA A 17 1.57 -9.64 10.02
N GLU A 18 1.46 -10.15 11.25
CA GLU A 18 1.20 -11.56 11.53
C GLU A 18 -0.17 -12.02 11.01
N MET A 19 -1.19 -11.17 11.05
CA MET A 19 -2.55 -11.48 10.54
C MET A 19 -2.58 -11.74 9.02
N LEU A 20 -1.56 -11.29 8.28
CA LEU A 20 -1.46 -11.47 6.84
C LEU A 20 -0.70 -12.75 6.45
N LYS A 21 -0.15 -13.49 7.43
CA LYS A 21 0.58 -14.72 7.16
C LYS A 21 -0.33 -15.80 6.57
N GLY A 22 0.20 -16.52 5.57
CA GLY A 22 -0.52 -17.60 4.90
C GLY A 22 -1.50 -17.12 3.82
N GLY A 23 -1.64 -15.81 3.61
CA GLY A 23 -2.44 -15.24 2.54
C GLY A 23 -1.62 -14.72 1.36
N VAL A 24 -2.32 -14.25 0.33
CA VAL A 24 -1.73 -13.62 -0.86
C VAL A 24 -2.03 -12.13 -0.85
N ILE A 25 -1.00 -11.32 -1.11
CA ILE A 25 -1.12 -9.87 -1.34
C ILE A 25 -0.98 -9.63 -2.84
N MET A 26 -1.97 -9.01 -3.47
CA MET A 26 -1.98 -8.80 -4.93
C MET A 26 -1.62 -7.36 -5.30
N ASP A 27 -0.67 -7.19 -6.22
CA ASP A 27 -0.35 -5.90 -6.83
C ASP A 27 -1.48 -5.47 -7.79
N ILE A 28 -1.99 -4.25 -7.65
CA ILE A 28 -3.09 -3.69 -8.44
C ILE A 28 -2.75 -2.28 -8.95
N VAL A 29 -3.35 -1.88 -10.07
CA VAL A 29 -3.24 -0.53 -10.67
C VAL A 29 -4.60 0.13 -10.92
N SER A 30 -5.70 -0.54 -10.59
CA SER A 30 -7.07 -0.01 -10.73
C SER A 30 -8.02 -0.54 -9.65
N VAL A 31 -9.13 0.18 -9.44
CA VAL A 31 -10.20 -0.20 -8.52
C VAL A 31 -10.84 -1.53 -8.91
N GLU A 32 -10.99 -1.78 -10.21
CA GLU A 32 -11.55 -3.04 -10.73
C GLU A 32 -10.66 -4.23 -10.37
N GLN A 33 -9.33 -4.09 -10.52
CA GLN A 33 -8.40 -5.13 -10.10
C GLN A 33 -8.44 -5.37 -8.59
N ALA A 34 -8.66 -4.34 -7.78
CA ALA A 34 -8.79 -4.50 -6.33
C ALA A 34 -10.00 -5.37 -5.96
N LYS A 35 -11.15 -5.15 -6.61
CA LYS A 35 -12.35 -5.98 -6.39
C LYS A 35 -12.13 -7.42 -6.82
N ILE A 36 -11.52 -7.63 -7.98
CA ILE A 36 -11.18 -8.98 -8.48
C ILE A 36 -10.22 -9.68 -7.50
N ALA A 37 -9.23 -8.97 -6.96
CA ALA A 37 -8.30 -9.53 -5.99
C ALA A 37 -9.00 -9.94 -4.68
N GLU A 38 -9.92 -9.12 -4.19
CA GLU A 38 -10.75 -9.45 -3.03
C GLU A 38 -11.64 -10.69 -3.28
N GLU A 39 -12.32 -10.73 -4.42
CA GLU A 39 -13.14 -11.88 -4.84
C GLU A 39 -12.31 -13.17 -5.01
N ALA A 40 -11.06 -13.03 -5.45
CA ALA A 40 -10.11 -14.14 -5.58
C ALA A 40 -9.53 -14.62 -4.23
N GLY A 41 -9.89 -13.98 -3.11
CA GLY A 41 -9.44 -14.35 -1.77
C GLY A 41 -8.08 -13.79 -1.37
N ALA A 42 -7.64 -12.67 -1.96
CA ALA A 42 -6.47 -11.95 -1.48
C ALA A 42 -6.71 -11.46 -0.04
N VAL A 43 -5.68 -11.57 0.81
CA VAL A 43 -5.76 -11.06 2.19
C VAL A 43 -5.47 -9.56 2.29
N ALA A 44 -4.85 -8.98 1.26
CA ALA A 44 -4.63 -7.56 1.11
C ALA A 44 -4.32 -7.22 -0.36
N VAL A 45 -4.39 -5.94 -0.72
CA VAL A 45 -3.98 -5.42 -2.03
C VAL A 45 -2.89 -4.38 -1.91
N MET A 46 -2.00 -4.32 -2.90
CA MET A 46 -0.91 -3.36 -3.01
C MET A 46 -1.15 -2.44 -4.20
N THR A 47 -1.47 -1.18 -3.92
CA THR A 47 -1.78 -0.15 -4.92
C THR A 47 -0.50 0.44 -5.50
N LEU A 48 -0.37 0.40 -6.82
CA LEU A 48 0.81 0.86 -7.56
C LEU A 48 0.42 1.79 -8.70
N GLU A 49 1.33 2.70 -9.07
CA GLU A 49 1.21 3.44 -10.35
C GLU A 49 1.33 2.47 -11.54
N ARG A 50 2.30 1.54 -11.44
CA ARG A 50 2.61 0.53 -12.46
C ARG A 50 3.09 -0.76 -11.81
N VAL A 51 2.79 -1.88 -12.46
CA VAL A 51 3.21 -3.21 -12.02
C VAL A 51 4.73 -3.41 -12.23
N PRO A 52 5.44 -4.14 -11.36
CA PRO A 52 6.91 -4.30 -11.45
C PRO A 52 7.41 -4.87 -12.78
N ALA A 53 6.62 -5.75 -13.43
CA ALA A 53 6.96 -6.32 -14.73
C ALA A 53 7.04 -5.24 -15.82
N ASP A 54 6.17 -4.25 -15.78
CA ASP A 54 6.12 -3.17 -16.77
C ASP A 54 7.21 -2.13 -16.52
N ILE A 55 7.52 -1.84 -15.25
CA ILE A 55 8.65 -0.97 -14.86
C ILE A 55 9.96 -1.54 -15.42
N ARG A 56 10.19 -2.86 -15.30
CA ARG A 56 11.40 -3.52 -15.81
C ARG A 56 11.49 -3.47 -17.34
N LYS A 57 10.37 -3.54 -18.05
CA LYS A 57 10.34 -3.52 -19.53
C LYS A 57 10.52 -2.12 -20.10
N ALA A 58 9.81 -1.14 -19.53
CA ALA A 58 9.80 0.24 -20.04
C ALA A 58 11.01 1.05 -19.56
N GLY A 59 11.65 0.63 -18.46
CA GLY A 59 12.58 1.47 -17.73
C GLY A 59 11.89 2.65 -17.04
N GLY A 60 12.63 3.36 -16.21
CA GLY A 60 12.16 4.54 -15.48
C GLY A 60 11.90 4.30 -14.00
N VAL A 61 11.43 5.37 -13.34
CA VAL A 61 11.29 5.41 -11.87
C VAL A 61 9.84 5.18 -11.47
N ALA A 62 9.59 4.13 -10.70
CA ALA A 62 8.30 3.91 -10.07
C ALA A 62 8.11 4.87 -8.89
N ARG A 63 6.98 5.59 -8.86
CA ARG A 63 6.63 6.52 -7.78
C ARG A 63 5.48 5.97 -6.95
N MET A 64 5.15 6.69 -5.88
CA MET A 64 3.94 6.45 -5.11
C MET A 64 2.71 6.54 -6.01
N ALA A 65 1.73 5.65 -5.81
CA ALA A 65 0.46 5.71 -6.51
C ALA A 65 -0.28 7.02 -6.22
N ASP A 66 -1.15 7.44 -7.15
CA ASP A 66 -1.97 8.63 -6.96
C ASP A 66 -2.82 8.49 -5.66
N PRO A 67 -2.77 9.45 -4.72
CA PRO A 67 -3.58 9.41 -3.51
C PRO A 67 -5.08 9.23 -3.76
N GLN A 68 -5.59 9.74 -4.89
CA GLN A 68 -6.99 9.55 -5.29
C GLN A 68 -7.28 8.08 -5.61
N LEU A 69 -6.42 7.42 -6.38
CA LEU A 69 -6.55 5.98 -6.66
C LEU A 69 -6.53 5.16 -5.37
N ILE A 70 -5.61 5.47 -4.45
CA ILE A 70 -5.53 4.79 -3.15
C ILE A 70 -6.85 4.95 -2.39
N LYS A 71 -7.39 6.16 -2.33
CA LYS A 71 -8.66 6.45 -1.66
C LYS A 71 -9.83 5.69 -2.30
N ASP A 72 -9.88 5.64 -3.62
CA ASP A 72 -10.94 4.95 -4.36
C ASP A 72 -10.88 3.43 -4.13
N VAL A 73 -9.67 2.85 -4.09
CA VAL A 73 -9.47 1.44 -3.73
C VAL A 73 -9.90 1.17 -2.29
N MET A 74 -9.49 2.00 -1.33
CA MET A 74 -9.88 1.86 0.09
C MET A 74 -11.41 1.91 0.28
N ASN A 75 -12.12 2.66 -0.54
CA ASN A 75 -13.59 2.72 -0.48
C ASN A 75 -14.27 1.54 -1.19
N ALA A 76 -13.55 0.84 -2.08
CA ALA A 76 -14.10 -0.19 -2.94
C ALA A 76 -13.97 -1.62 -2.40
N VAL A 77 -12.99 -1.87 -1.53
CA VAL A 77 -12.72 -3.20 -0.95
C VAL A 77 -12.71 -3.16 0.57
N THR A 78 -12.96 -4.31 1.20
CA THR A 78 -12.96 -4.45 2.66
C THR A 78 -11.63 -4.98 3.21
N ILE A 79 -10.82 -5.61 2.36
CA ILE A 79 -9.49 -6.10 2.71
C ILE A 79 -8.48 -4.95 2.86
N PRO A 80 -7.43 -5.13 3.69
CA PRO A 80 -6.38 -4.13 3.88
C PRO A 80 -5.76 -3.64 2.55
N VAL A 81 -5.58 -2.32 2.46
CA VAL A 81 -4.92 -1.67 1.33
C VAL A 81 -3.51 -1.26 1.72
N MET A 82 -2.57 -1.49 0.82
CA MET A 82 -1.17 -1.11 0.94
C MET A 82 -0.76 -0.22 -0.23
N ALA A 83 0.31 0.56 -0.06
CA ALA A 83 0.91 1.34 -1.14
C ALA A 83 2.43 1.44 -0.99
N LYS A 84 3.13 1.63 -2.11
CA LYS A 84 4.60 1.77 -2.15
C LYS A 84 5.04 3.22 -2.00
N VAL A 85 6.17 3.40 -1.33
CA VAL A 85 6.95 4.65 -1.28
C VAL A 85 8.41 4.39 -1.66
N ARG A 86 9.07 5.38 -2.23
CA ARG A 86 10.49 5.28 -2.58
C ARG A 86 11.36 5.29 -1.33
N ILE A 87 12.42 4.47 -1.31
CA ILE A 87 13.41 4.46 -0.22
C ILE A 87 13.99 5.88 -0.04
N GLY A 88 13.96 6.39 1.19
CA GLY A 88 14.44 7.72 1.54
C GLY A 88 13.48 8.87 1.22
N HIS A 89 12.32 8.60 0.61
CA HIS A 89 11.36 9.66 0.24
C HIS A 89 10.31 9.91 1.34
N PHE A 90 10.74 10.51 2.45
CA PHE A 90 9.89 10.73 3.64
C PHE A 90 8.62 11.53 3.37
N ALA A 91 8.63 12.45 2.40
CA ALA A 91 7.44 13.20 2.03
C ALA A 91 6.32 12.30 1.45
N GLU A 92 6.67 11.24 0.73
CA GLU A 92 5.67 10.26 0.23
C GLU A 92 5.10 9.46 1.41
N ALA A 93 5.97 9.03 2.33
CA ALA A 93 5.54 8.32 3.53
C ALA A 93 4.61 9.16 4.41
N GLN A 94 4.87 10.46 4.57
CA GLN A 94 4.01 11.38 5.32
C GLN A 94 2.64 11.58 4.65
N ILE A 95 2.60 11.65 3.32
CA ILE A 95 1.33 11.70 2.57
C ILE A 95 0.53 10.42 2.82
N LEU A 96 1.17 9.25 2.76
CA LEU A 96 0.50 7.98 3.02
C LEU A 96 0.07 7.81 4.49
N GLU A 97 0.83 8.34 5.45
CA GLU A 97 0.48 8.30 6.88
C GLU A 97 -0.81 9.09 7.19
N ALA A 98 -1.17 10.07 6.34
CA ALA A 98 -2.43 10.78 6.46
C ALA A 98 -3.66 9.88 6.18
N PHE A 99 -3.47 8.69 5.60
CA PHE A 99 -4.51 7.68 5.41
C PHE A 99 -4.52 6.71 6.60
N PRO A 100 -5.51 6.80 7.53
CA PRO A 100 -5.43 6.14 8.84
C PRO A 100 -5.38 4.60 8.83
N GLN A 101 -5.74 3.97 7.70
CA GLN A 101 -5.89 2.52 7.54
C GLN A 101 -4.95 1.94 6.48
N LEU A 102 -4.08 2.77 5.89
CA LEU A 102 -3.19 2.36 4.81
C LEU A 102 -1.86 1.84 5.35
N PHE A 103 -1.37 0.73 4.79
CA PHE A 103 -0.02 0.23 5.05
C PHE A 103 0.98 0.75 4.01
N SER A 104 2.04 1.40 4.48
CA SER A 104 3.13 1.88 3.61
C SER A 104 4.29 0.88 3.60
N PHE A 105 4.75 0.53 2.39
CA PHE A 105 5.94 -0.31 2.18
C PHE A 105 7.00 0.46 1.39
N TYR A 106 8.24 0.41 1.89
CA TYR A 106 9.39 0.98 1.18
C TYR A 106 9.91 -0.01 0.14
N TYR A 107 10.19 0.47 -1.07
CA TYR A 107 10.72 -0.36 -2.15
C TYR A 107 11.89 0.31 -2.88
N GLN A 108 12.86 -0.51 -3.30
CA GLN A 108 14.01 -0.07 -4.08
C GLN A 108 13.64 -0.08 -5.56
N SER A 109 13.55 1.12 -6.16
CA SER A 109 13.24 1.33 -7.58
C SER A 109 14.17 0.57 -8.51
#